data_AF-A0A642PW55-F1
#
_entry.id   AF-A0A642PW55-F1
#
_cell.length_a   1.000
_cell.length_b   1.000
_cell.length_c   1.000
_cell.angle_alpha   90.00
_cell.angle_beta   90.00
_cell.angle_gamma   90.00
#
_symmetry.space_group_name_H-M   'P 1'
#
loop_
_entity.id
_entity.type
_entity.pdbx_description
1 polymer ?
#
loop_
_entity_poly.entity_id
_entity_poly.type
_entity_poly.pdbx_seq_one_letter_code
_entity_poly.pdbx_strand_id
1 'polypeptide(L)' 'MNFNRVTKQIVVFVAGFIMFFCLLGIAGTTDRTEQIVYAMPQEAYEAIYLKLGNGCTDRQIADEYMANKQYYDALSQ' A
#
# COMPACT_ATOMS: atom_id res chain seq x y z
N MET A 1 36.69 -2.17 -27.82
CA MET A 1 35.57 -1.71 -26.97
C MET A 1 36.13 -1.34 -25.61
N ASN A 2 35.99 -0.09 -25.17
CA ASN A 2 36.66 0.40 -23.96
C ASN A 2 35.83 -0.05 -22.74
N PHE A 3 36.25 -1.14 -22.08
CA PHE A 3 35.50 -1.80 -21.00
C PHE A 3 35.03 -0.81 -19.92
N ASN A 4 35.85 0.19 -19.57
CA ASN A 4 35.51 1.20 -18.58
C ASN A 4 34.28 2.06 -18.95
N ARG A 5 34.05 2.33 -20.25
CA ARG A 5 32.88 3.09 -20.71
C ARG A 5 31.62 2.22 -20.69
N VAL A 6 31.75 0.96 -21.10
CA VAL A 6 30.64 -0.01 -21.13
C VAL A 6 30.19 -0.36 -19.72
N THR A 7 31.13 -0.64 -18.81
CA THR A 7 30.82 -0.94 -17.40
C THR A 7 30.09 0.22 -16.73
N LYS A 8 30.53 1.47 -16.92
CA LYS A 8 29.81 2.64 -16.38
C LYS A 8 28.40 2.76 -16.91
N GLN A 9 28.21 2.48 -18.21
CA GLN A 9 26.90 2.57 -18.85
C GLN A 9 25.93 1.51 -18.32
N ILE A 10 26.40 0.28 -18.12
CA ILE A 10 25.61 -0.80 -17.51
C ILE A 10 25.24 -0.46 -16.06
N VAL A 11 26.20 0.04 -15.26
CA VAL A 11 25.94 0.41 -13.85
C VAL A 11 24.88 1.50 -13.73
N VAL A 12 24.94 2.55 -14.56
CA VAL A 12 23.93 3.61 -14.57
C VAL A 12 22.57 3.08 -15.01
N PHE A 13 22.53 2.16 -15.99
CA PHE A 13 21.29 1.56 -16.46
C PHE A 13 20.62 0.69 -15.38
N VAL A 14 21.41 -0.13 -14.68
CA VAL A 14 20.92 -0.97 -13.57
C VAL A 14 20.45 -0.10 -12.39
N ALA A 15 21.19 0.95 -12.04
CA ALA A 15 20.78 1.87 -10.97
C ALA A 15 19.45 2.58 -11.30
N GLY A 16 19.28 3.03 -12.56
CA GLY A 16 18.02 3.61 -13.03
C GLY A 16 16.86 2.61 -13.00
N PHE A 17 17.11 1.36 -13.40
CA PHE A 17 16.12 0.28 -13.36
C PHE A 17 15.67 -0.04 -11.93
N ILE A 18 16.61 -0.14 -10.98
CA ILE A 18 16.29 -0.36 -9.56
C ILE A 18 15.44 0.80 -9.03
N MET A 19 15.83 2.03 -9.31
CA MET A 19 15.07 3.22 -8.87
C MET A 19 13.64 3.23 -9.44
N PHE A 20 13.48 2.86 -10.71
CA PHE A 20 12.17 2.76 -11.35
C PHE A 20 11.27 1.71 -10.68
N PHE A 21 11.80 0.52 -10.39
CA PHE A 21 11.02 -0.52 -9.69
C PHE A 21 10.69 -0.16 -8.24
N CYS A 22 11.57 0.55 -7.53
CA CYS A 22 11.25 1.07 -6.20
C CYS A 22 10.06 2.03 -6.22
N LEU A 23 9.98 2.93 -7.22
CA LEU A 23 8.86 3.86 -7.37
C LEU A 23 7.54 3.13 -7.68
N LEU A 24 7.58 2.11 -8.55
CA LEU A 24 6.39 1.29 -8.85
C LEU A 24 5.90 0.49 -7.63
N GLY A 25 6.82 0.00 -6.79
CA GLY A 25 6.46 -0.69 -5.55
C GLY A 25 5.70 0.21 -4.57
N ILE A 26 6.07 1.48 -4.46
CA ILE A 26 5.39 2.46 -3.59
C ILE A 26 4.00 2.78 -4.17
N ALA A 27 3.90 3.07 -5.46
CA ALA A 27 2.63 3.41 -6.12
C ALA A 27 1.57 2.32 -5.96
N GLY A 28 1.95 1.04 -6.09
CA GLY A 28 1.02 -0.09 -5.94
C GLY A 28 0.51 -0.30 -4.51
N THR A 29 1.17 0.24 -3.48
CA THR A 29 0.71 0.10 -2.09
C THR A 29 -0.33 1.13 -1.70
N THR A 30 -0.30 2.33 -2.30
CA THR A 30 -1.27 3.39 -2.02
C THR A 30 -2.65 3.06 -2.58
N ASP A 31 -2.71 2.60 -3.84
CA ASP A 31 -3.97 2.22 -4.51
C ASP A 31 -4.75 1.12 -3.77
N ARG A 32 -4.03 0.20 -3.10
CA ARG A 32 -4.67 -0.89 -2.34
C ARG A 32 -5.38 -0.39 -1.09
N THR A 33 -4.75 0.51 -0.35
CA THR A 33 -5.34 1.07 0.87
C THR A 33 -6.65 1.79 0.55
N GLU A 34 -6.64 2.65 -0.47
CA GLU A 34 -7.83 3.40 -0.88
C GLU A 34 -8.97 2.48 -1.33
N GLN A 35 -8.67 1.44 -2.12
CA GLN A 35 -9.69 0.47 -2.54
C GLN A 35 -10.29 -0.30 -1.36
N ILE A 36 -9.49 -0.66 -0.34
CA ILE A 36 -9.99 -1.37 0.84
C ILE A 36 -10.94 -0.48 1.65
N VAL A 37 -10.53 0.77 1.92
CA VAL A 37 -11.38 1.70 2.68
C VAL A 37 -12.66 2.03 1.91
N TYR A 38 -12.57 2.23 0.59
CA TYR A 38 -13.73 2.53 -0.23
C TYR A 38 -14.71 1.34 -0.35
N ALA A 39 -14.21 0.11 -0.44
CA ALA A 39 -15.04 -1.09 -0.49
C ALA A 39 -15.52 -1.56 0.90
N MET A 40 -15.10 -0.89 1.97
CA MET A 40 -15.47 -1.24 3.34
C MET A 40 -16.93 -0.88 3.63
N PRO A 41 -17.70 -1.76 4.29
CA PRO A 41 -19.02 -1.41 4.82
C PRO A 41 -18.91 -0.25 5.82
N GLN A 42 -19.86 0.68 5.79
CA GLN A 42 -19.83 1.87 6.64
C GLN A 42 -19.83 1.53 8.13
N GLU A 43 -20.57 0.48 8.54
CA GLU A 43 -20.58 0.00 9.93
C GLU A 43 -19.21 -0.53 10.39
N ALA A 44 -18.49 -1.21 9.51
CA ALA A 44 -17.13 -1.67 9.78
C ALA A 44 -16.16 -0.49 9.90
N TYR A 45 -16.27 0.51 9.01
CA TYR A 45 -15.46 1.72 9.05
C TYR A 45 -15.67 2.48 10.38
N GLU A 46 -16.91 2.71 10.78
CA GLU A 46 -17.23 3.41 12.03
C GLU A 46 -16.75 2.62 13.26
N ALA A 47 -16.94 1.30 13.28
CA ALA A 47 -16.46 0.46 14.38
C ALA A 47 -14.94 0.50 14.52
N ILE A 48 -14.20 0.49 13.40
CA ILE A 48 -12.74 0.60 13.38
C ILE A 48 -12.29 2.01 13.78
N TYR A 49 -12.96 3.05 13.28
CA TYR A 49 -12.67 4.44 13.64
C TYR A 49 -12.88 4.69 15.13
N LEU A 50 -13.96 4.17 15.71
CA LEU A 50 -14.23 4.18 17.15
C LEU A 50 -13.15 3.43 17.94
N LYS A 51 -12.64 2.32 17.42
CA LYS A 51 -11.60 1.50 18.06
C LYS A 51 -10.22 2.17 18.02
N LEU A 52 -9.83 2.72 16.87
CA LEU A 52 -8.51 3.33 16.65
C LEU A 52 -8.45 4.79 17.16
N GLY A 53 -9.58 5.48 17.23
CA GLY A 53 -9.70 6.83 17.77
C GLY A 53 -9.40 7.95 16.76
N ASN A 54 -9.59 9.19 17.23
CA ASN A 54 -9.49 10.38 16.39
C ASN A 54 -8.04 10.66 15.99
N GLY A 55 -7.71 10.48 14.71
CA GLY A 55 -6.36 10.62 14.16
C GLY A 55 -5.80 9.35 13.49
N CYS A 56 -6.57 8.27 13.44
CA CYS A 56 -6.19 7.11 12.65
C CYS A 56 -6.16 7.44 11.15
N THR A 57 -5.15 6.91 10.46
CA THR A 57 -5.03 7.05 9.00
C THR A 57 -5.84 5.98 8.30
N ASP A 58 -6.33 6.27 7.09
CA ASP A 58 -7.04 5.32 6.23
C ASP A 58 -6.28 4.00 6.06
N ARG A 59 -4.95 4.05 6.07
CA ARG A 59 -4.09 2.86 6.05
C ARG A 59 -4.25 1.98 7.27
N GLN A 60 -4.31 2.57 8.46
CA GLN A 60 -4.53 1.83 9.70
C GLN A 60 -5.94 1.23 9.74
N ILE A 61 -6.94 1.96 9.22
CA ILE A 61 -8.31 1.47 9.11
C ILE A 61 -8.37 0.27 8.14
N ALA A 62 -7.75 0.40 6.97
CA ALA A 62 -7.66 -0.67 5.98
C ALA A 62 -6.93 -1.91 6.51
N ASP A 63 -5.79 -1.71 7.18
CA ASP A 63 -4.98 -2.80 7.74
C ASP A 63 -5.76 -3.53 8.85
N GLU A 64 -6.44 -2.81 9.74
CA GLU A 64 -7.26 -3.39 10.81
C GLU A 64 -8.46 -4.17 10.26
N TYR A 65 -9.10 -3.63 9.22
CA TYR A 65 -10.19 -4.29 8.51
C TYR A 65 -9.72 -5.56 7.81
N MET A 66 -8.59 -5.51 7.09
CA MET A 66 -8.03 -6.70 6.45
C MET A 66 -7.61 -7.77 7.46
N ALA A 67 -7.03 -7.36 8.59
CA ALA A 67 -6.62 -8.27 9.65
C ALA A 67 -7.81 -9.00 10.31
N ASN A 68 -8.99 -8.36 10.35
CA ASN A 68 -10.20 -8.90 10.98
C ASN A 68 -11.38 -8.97 10.00
N LYS A 69 -11.12 -9.19 8.71
CA LYS A 69 -12.11 -9.05 7.64
C LYS A 69 -13.37 -9.86 7.88
N GLN A 70 -13.23 -11.10 8.32
CA GLN A 70 -14.36 -12.00 8.60
C GLN A 70 -15.28 -11.49 9.71
N TYR A 71 -14.73 -10.83 10.73
CA TYR A 71 -15.49 -10.26 11.83
C TYR A 71 -16.29 -9.04 11.37
N TYR A 72 -15.64 -8.13 10.63
CA TYR A 72 -16.27 -6.92 10.14
C TYR A 72 -17.27 -7.17 9.01
N ASP A 73 -16.99 -8.11 8.10
CA ASP A 73 -17.95 -8.58 7.08
C ASP A 73 -19.22 -9.13 7.75
N ALA A 74 -19.08 -9.92 8.82
CA ALA A 74 -20.20 -10.48 9.57
C ALA A 74 -20.98 -9.43 10.38
N LEU A 75 -20.34 -8.31 10.74
CA LEU A 75 -20.99 -7.21 11.44
C LEU A 75 -21.93 -6.42 10.52
N SER A 76 -21.60 -6.35 9.23
CA SER A 76 -22.35 -5.62 8.20
C SER A 76 -23.50 -6.40 7.55
N GLN A 77 -23.88 -7.55 8.11
CA GLN A 77 -24.89 -8.47 7.58
C GLN A 77 -26.20 -8.39 8.37
#